data_AF-A0A8J6DXG8-F1
#
_entry.id   AF-A0A8J6DXG8-F1
#
_cell.length_a   1.000
_cell.length_b   1.000
_cell.length_c   1.000
_cell.angle_alpha   90.00
_cell.angle_beta   90.00
_cell.angle_gamma   90.00
#
_symmetry.space_group_name_H-M   'P 1'
#
loop_
_entity.id
_entity.type
_entity.pdbx_description
1 polymer ?
#
loop_
_entity_poly.entity_id
_entity_poly.type
_entity_poly.pdbx_seq_one_letter_code
_entity_poly.pdbx_strand_id
1 'polypeptide(L)'
;MEIGDSRWLSQLDAHISDFEHIRATFVSQEDHQLALDDLRVKLSLEHSKTVKQLTTANEKLKDQFISERETYVAKMKSLEGAVESLKTQNEMMTTQRKTVEDSLRGTIHRLKAELAEIQTEQAAALRSDGTDAPSAARATALEEDVRALRLRETSMTEELAATHRSSVQDRRALGEALEEAARLRGELDRTRAQVVAAEGTIAEQRTKIGRYKEEARAKHREDVDRCNKAMKVARQYREDYEKLGREIVALKHELNVLR
;
A
#
# COMPACT_ATOMS: atom_id res chain seq x y z
N MET A 1 -3.65 -59.61 -10.50
CA MET A 1 -3.91 -58.25 -11.00
C MET A 1 -2.61 -57.49 -10.91
N GLU A 2 -2.10 -56.92 -12.00
CA GLU A 2 -0.95 -56.01 -11.95
C GLU A 2 -1.41 -54.68 -11.33
N ILE A 3 -0.77 -54.31 -10.21
CA ILE A 3 -0.99 -53.05 -9.48
C ILE A 3 -0.47 -51.84 -10.28
N GLY A 4 0.31 -52.09 -11.35
CA GLY A 4 1.02 -51.08 -12.14
C GLY A 4 0.21 -50.32 -13.19
N ASP A 5 -1.01 -50.77 -13.52
CA ASP A 5 -1.87 -50.15 -14.56
C ASP A 5 -3.12 -49.49 -13.96
N SER A 6 -3.02 -49.02 -12.72
CA SER A 6 -4.16 -48.44 -12.01
C SER A 6 -4.42 -47.02 -12.51
N ARG A 7 -5.51 -46.88 -13.29
CA ARG A 7 -6.16 -45.63 -13.70
C ARG A 7 -6.22 -44.56 -12.59
N TRP A 8 -6.23 -44.98 -11.32
CA TRP A 8 -6.28 -44.12 -10.14
C TRP A 8 -4.94 -43.46 -9.78
N LEU A 9 -3.79 -44.09 -10.06
CA LEU A 9 -2.47 -43.48 -9.86
C LEU A 9 -2.25 -42.32 -10.84
N SER A 10 -2.61 -42.52 -12.11
CA SER A 10 -2.56 -41.43 -13.11
C SER A 10 -3.51 -40.28 -12.78
N GLN A 11 -4.65 -40.56 -12.15
CA GLN A 11 -5.55 -39.50 -11.64
C GLN A 11 -4.97 -38.76 -10.44
N LEU A 12 -4.25 -39.44 -9.56
CA LEU A 12 -3.57 -38.81 -8.42
C LEU A 12 -2.49 -37.82 -8.90
N ASP A 13 -1.65 -38.23 -9.85
CA ASP A 13 -0.60 -37.38 -10.42
C ASP A 13 -1.18 -36.14 -11.12
N ALA A 14 -2.26 -36.31 -11.89
CA ALA A 14 -2.94 -35.20 -12.54
C ALA A 14 -3.47 -34.17 -11.53
N HIS A 15 -4.09 -34.63 -10.44
CA HIS A 15 -4.61 -33.74 -9.41
C HIS A 15 -3.51 -33.02 -8.61
N ILE A 16 -2.36 -33.67 -8.39
CA ILE A 16 -1.20 -33.03 -7.76
C ILE A 16 -0.69 -31.90 -8.67
N SER A 17 -0.56 -32.17 -9.97
CA SER A 17 -0.17 -31.15 -10.95
C SER A 17 -1.14 -29.96 -10.99
N ASP A 18 -2.45 -30.21 -10.96
CA ASP A 18 -3.47 -29.15 -10.90
C ASP A 18 -3.34 -28.30 -9.63
N PHE A 19 -3.03 -28.93 -8.50
CA PHE A 19 -2.84 -28.24 -7.22
C PHE A 19 -1.59 -27.33 -7.23
N GLU A 20 -0.48 -27.79 -7.81
CA GLU A 20 0.73 -26.97 -7.97
C GLU A 20 0.49 -25.76 -8.88
N HIS A 21 -0.26 -25.94 -9.97
CA HIS A 21 -0.64 -24.86 -10.88
C HIS A 21 -1.52 -23.80 -10.19
N ILE A 22 -2.52 -24.24 -9.41
CA ILE A 22 -3.35 -23.36 -8.59
C ILE A 22 -2.47 -22.57 -7.61
N ARG A 23 -1.53 -23.23 -6.93
CA ARG A 23 -0.61 -22.58 -5.99
C ARG A 23 0.25 -21.52 -6.65
N ALA A 24 0.84 -21.81 -7.81
CA ALA A 24 1.65 -20.85 -8.55
C ALA A 24 0.83 -19.60 -8.97
N THR A 25 -0.43 -19.82 -9.35
CA THR A 25 -1.36 -18.73 -9.71
C THR A 25 -1.69 -17.83 -8.52
N PHE A 26 -1.87 -18.40 -7.32
CA PHE A 26 -2.12 -17.64 -6.09
C PHE A 26 -0.96 -16.70 -5.71
N VAL A 27 0.28 -17.19 -5.77
CA VAL A 27 1.48 -16.37 -5.46
C VAL A 27 1.56 -15.17 -6.42
N SER A 28 1.33 -15.41 -7.72
CA SER A 28 1.30 -14.32 -8.71
C SER A 28 0.17 -13.32 -8.47
N GLN A 29 -0.98 -13.74 -7.93
CA GLN A 29 -2.09 -12.84 -7.61
C GLN A 29 -1.82 -11.97 -6.38
N GLU A 30 -1.08 -12.48 -5.40
CA GLU A 30 -0.68 -11.72 -4.21
C GLU A 30 0.25 -10.56 -4.60
N ASP A 31 1.24 -10.82 -5.48
CA ASP A 31 2.11 -9.78 -6.04
C ASP A 31 1.31 -8.72 -6.81
N HIS A 32 0.31 -9.14 -7.60
CA HIS A 32 -0.58 -8.21 -8.31
C HIS A 32 -1.43 -7.38 -7.35
N GLN A 33 -1.95 -7.97 -6.27
CA GLN A 33 -2.74 -7.25 -5.27
C GLN A 33 -1.90 -6.17 -4.58
N LEU A 34 -0.68 -6.50 -4.17
CA LEU A 34 0.26 -5.53 -3.58
C LEU A 34 0.56 -4.37 -4.53
N ALA A 35 0.80 -4.67 -5.82
CA ALA A 35 1.05 -3.63 -6.82
C ALA A 35 -0.16 -2.70 -7.04
N LEU A 36 -1.39 -3.23 -7.02
CA LEU A 36 -2.61 -2.44 -7.15
C LEU A 36 -2.86 -1.57 -5.91
N ASP A 37 -2.59 -2.09 -4.71
CA ASP A 37 -2.71 -1.33 -3.46
C ASP A 37 -1.70 -0.17 -3.40
N ASP A 38 -0.45 -0.42 -3.82
CA ASP A 38 0.57 0.61 -3.98
C ASP A 38 0.13 1.71 -4.96
N LEU A 39 -0.44 1.32 -6.10
CA LEU A 39 -0.96 2.27 -7.09
C LEU A 39 -2.12 3.08 -6.51
N ARG A 40 -2.97 2.46 -5.69
CA ARG A 40 -4.11 3.11 -5.03
C ARG A 40 -3.65 4.20 -4.07
N VAL A 41 -2.65 3.91 -3.24
CA VAL A 41 -2.07 4.90 -2.32
C VAL A 41 -1.47 6.07 -3.11
N LYS A 42 -0.68 5.79 -4.14
CA LYS A 42 -0.06 6.83 -4.99
C LYS A 42 -1.11 7.73 -5.66
N LEU A 43 -2.14 7.15 -6.28
CA LEU A 43 -3.22 7.91 -6.92
C LEU A 43 -4.03 8.73 -5.91
N SER A 44 -4.29 8.19 -4.71
CA SER A 44 -5.03 8.91 -3.66
C SER A 44 -4.26 10.13 -3.14
N LEU A 45 -2.93 9.99 -2.97
CA LEU A 45 -2.05 11.09 -2.58
C LEU A 45 -2.02 12.20 -3.63
N GLU A 46 -1.82 11.86 -4.90
CA GLU A 46 -1.81 12.84 -5.99
C GLU A 46 -3.17 13.52 -6.14
N HIS A 47 -4.27 12.76 -6.09
CA HIS A 47 -5.61 13.34 -6.09
C HIS A 47 -5.82 14.32 -4.92
N SER A 48 -5.40 13.97 -3.70
CA SER A 48 -5.49 14.86 -2.53
C SER A 48 -4.66 16.13 -2.72
N LYS A 49 -3.47 16.02 -3.30
CA LYS A 49 -2.59 17.15 -3.61
C LYS A 49 -3.24 18.08 -4.64
N THR A 50 -3.78 17.54 -5.73
CA THR A 50 -4.50 18.31 -6.75
C THR A 50 -5.71 19.04 -6.16
N VAL A 51 -6.48 18.39 -5.28
CA VAL A 51 -7.61 19.05 -4.58
C VAL A 51 -7.15 20.22 -3.72
N LYS A 52 -6.05 20.08 -2.97
CA LYS A 52 -5.47 21.18 -2.18
C LYS A 52 -4.92 22.32 -3.04
N GLN A 53 -4.38 22.01 -4.21
CA GLN A 53 -3.91 23.02 -5.16
C GLN A 53 -5.09 23.78 -5.76
N LEU A 54 -6.20 23.09 -6.05
CA LEU A 54 -7.43 23.69 -6.59
C LEU A 54 -8.03 24.76 -5.67
N THR A 55 -7.97 24.58 -4.34
CA THR A 55 -8.49 25.56 -3.36
C THR A 55 -7.65 26.83 -3.26
N THR A 56 -6.39 26.77 -3.69
CA THR A 56 -5.43 27.89 -3.63
C THR A 56 -5.07 28.45 -5.00
N ALA A 57 -5.56 27.83 -6.08
CA ALA A 57 -5.27 28.21 -7.45
C ALA A 57 -6.01 29.49 -7.87
N ASN A 58 -5.30 30.34 -8.61
CA ASN A 58 -5.87 31.49 -9.30
C ASN A 58 -6.82 31.00 -10.42
N GLU A 59 -7.84 31.81 -10.77
CA GLU A 59 -8.88 31.51 -11.77
C GLU A 59 -8.35 30.86 -13.05
N LYS A 60 -7.21 31.32 -13.59
CA LYS A 60 -6.61 30.78 -14.82
C LYS A 60 -6.06 29.35 -14.72
N LEU A 61 -5.76 28.87 -13.51
CA LEU A 61 -5.21 27.51 -13.28
C LEU A 61 -6.28 26.55 -12.75
N LYS A 62 -7.45 27.04 -12.34
CA LYS A 62 -8.53 26.20 -11.82
C LYS A 62 -9.00 25.17 -12.84
N ASP A 63 -9.19 25.56 -14.09
CA ASP A 63 -9.63 24.65 -15.15
C ASP A 63 -8.63 23.50 -15.39
N GLN A 64 -7.32 23.78 -15.32
CA GLN A 64 -6.29 22.77 -15.43
C GLN A 64 -6.34 21.77 -14.26
N PHE A 65 -6.44 22.26 -13.02
CA PHE A 65 -6.53 21.38 -11.85
C PHE A 65 -7.86 20.60 -11.78
N ILE A 66 -8.95 21.15 -12.32
CA ILE A 66 -10.23 20.41 -12.46
C ILE A 66 -10.03 19.22 -13.42
N SER A 67 -9.43 19.46 -14.58
CA SER A 67 -9.16 18.40 -15.57
C SER A 67 -8.21 17.32 -15.02
N GLU A 68 -7.15 17.72 -14.32
CA GLU A 68 -6.24 16.78 -13.65
C GLU A 68 -6.97 15.97 -12.57
N ARG A 69 -7.83 16.61 -11.76
CA ARG A 69 -8.65 15.92 -10.74
C ARG A 69 -9.56 14.88 -11.38
N GLU A 70 -10.26 15.23 -12.45
CA GLU A 70 -11.14 14.31 -13.18
C GLU A 70 -10.37 13.12 -13.75
N THR A 71 -9.16 13.36 -14.25
CA THR A 71 -8.25 12.30 -14.72
C THR A 71 -7.87 11.35 -13.59
N TYR A 72 -7.53 11.86 -12.40
CA TYR A 72 -7.24 11.02 -11.24
C TYR A 72 -8.47 10.24 -10.76
N VAL A 73 -9.65 10.84 -10.77
CA VAL A 73 -10.91 10.15 -10.45
C VAL A 73 -11.18 9.00 -11.42
N ALA A 74 -10.97 9.21 -12.73
CA ALA A 74 -11.12 8.16 -13.72
C ALA A 74 -10.12 7.01 -13.51
N LYS A 75 -8.85 7.33 -13.21
CA LYS A 75 -7.81 6.33 -12.89
C LYS A 75 -8.14 5.54 -11.62
N MET A 76 -8.65 6.20 -10.57
CA MET A 76 -9.08 5.52 -9.35
C MET A 76 -10.26 4.58 -9.59
N LYS A 77 -11.26 4.98 -10.38
CA LYS A 77 -12.38 4.08 -10.77
C LYS A 77 -11.92 2.87 -11.57
N SER A 78 -10.99 3.07 -12.52
CA SER A 78 -10.41 1.96 -13.28
C SER A 78 -9.63 1.00 -12.38
N LEU A 79 -8.92 1.53 -11.38
CA LEU A 79 -8.19 0.72 -10.41
C LEU A 79 -9.12 -0.08 -9.51
N GLU A 80 -10.23 0.52 -9.04
CA GLU A 80 -11.26 -0.20 -8.27
C GLU A 80 -11.85 -1.37 -9.08
N GLY A 81 -12.09 -1.18 -10.38
CA GLY A 81 -12.52 -2.27 -11.26
C GLY A 81 -11.49 -3.40 -11.39
N ALA A 82 -10.20 -3.07 -11.49
CA ALA A 82 -9.13 -4.07 -11.53
C ALA A 82 -9.01 -4.87 -10.22
N VAL A 83 -9.15 -4.20 -9.07
CA VAL A 83 -9.15 -4.83 -7.74
C VAL A 83 -10.35 -5.76 -7.59
N GLU A 84 -11.55 -5.33 -7.99
CA GLU A 84 -12.75 -6.17 -7.90
C GLU A 84 -12.66 -7.41 -8.82
N SER A 85 -12.06 -7.24 -10.01
CA SER A 85 -11.77 -8.36 -10.91
C SER A 85 -10.79 -9.36 -10.29
N LEU A 86 -9.72 -8.87 -9.66
CA LEU A 86 -8.73 -9.72 -9.00
C LEU A 86 -9.33 -10.48 -7.82
N LYS A 87 -10.19 -9.81 -7.03
CA LYS A 87 -10.94 -10.43 -5.94
C LYS A 87 -11.85 -11.55 -6.44
N THR A 88 -12.62 -11.30 -7.50
CA THR A 88 -13.48 -12.30 -8.14
C THR A 88 -12.66 -13.52 -8.61
N GLN A 89 -11.48 -13.28 -9.19
CA GLN A 89 -10.59 -14.34 -9.63
C GLN A 89 -10.06 -15.15 -8.44
N ASN A 90 -9.72 -14.51 -7.33
CA ASN A 90 -9.21 -15.16 -6.12
C ASN A 90 -10.30 -16.04 -5.46
N GLU A 91 -11.55 -15.56 -5.41
CA GLU A 91 -12.71 -16.35 -4.95
C GLU A 91 -12.94 -17.60 -5.83
N MET A 92 -12.79 -17.46 -7.15
CA MET A 92 -12.88 -18.58 -8.09
C MET A 92 -11.74 -19.60 -7.87
N MET A 93 -10.49 -19.14 -7.72
CA MET A 93 -9.34 -20.02 -7.45
C MET A 93 -9.47 -20.72 -6.10
N THR A 94 -10.01 -20.06 -5.08
CA THR A 94 -10.26 -20.65 -3.76
C THR A 94 -11.29 -21.77 -3.86
N THR A 95 -12.33 -21.58 -4.66
CA THR A 95 -13.35 -22.59 -4.92
C THR A 95 -12.75 -23.79 -5.67
N GLN A 96 -12.00 -23.54 -6.75
CA GLN A 96 -11.31 -24.58 -7.52
C GLN A 96 -10.34 -25.39 -6.65
N ARG A 97 -9.55 -24.71 -5.82
CA ARG A 97 -8.64 -25.35 -4.87
C ARG A 97 -9.37 -26.34 -3.98
N LYS A 98 -10.49 -25.93 -3.37
CA LYS A 98 -11.28 -26.81 -2.51
C LYS A 98 -11.81 -28.02 -3.28
N THR A 99 -12.29 -27.83 -4.51
CA THR A 99 -12.74 -28.93 -5.37
C THR A 99 -11.62 -29.94 -5.68
N VAL A 100 -10.42 -29.45 -5.96
CA VAL A 100 -9.24 -30.31 -6.20
C VAL A 100 -8.82 -31.03 -4.91
N GLU A 101 -8.81 -30.35 -3.78
CA GLU A 101 -8.50 -30.95 -2.46
C GLU A 101 -9.50 -32.05 -2.08
N ASP A 102 -10.80 -31.81 -2.28
CA ASP A 102 -11.85 -32.80 -2.03
C ASP A 102 -11.74 -34.01 -2.97
N SER A 103 -11.37 -33.78 -4.24
CA SER A 103 -11.14 -34.83 -5.23
C SER A 103 -9.91 -35.68 -4.90
N LEU A 104 -8.78 -35.03 -4.55
CA LEU A 104 -7.56 -35.70 -4.08
C LEU A 104 -7.85 -36.58 -2.87
N ARG A 105 -8.57 -36.05 -1.88
CA ARG A 105 -8.95 -36.80 -0.69
C ARG A 105 -9.81 -38.02 -1.06
N GLY A 106 -10.77 -37.86 -1.96
CA GLY A 106 -11.61 -38.95 -2.46
C GLY A 106 -10.80 -40.07 -3.15
N THR A 107 -9.88 -39.70 -4.04
CA THR A 107 -8.99 -40.66 -4.73
C THR A 107 -8.07 -41.38 -3.74
N ILE A 108 -7.48 -40.67 -2.78
CA ILE A 108 -6.65 -41.27 -1.72
C ILE A 108 -7.47 -42.26 -0.87
N HIS A 109 -8.71 -41.93 -0.50
CA HIS A 109 -9.57 -42.85 0.25
C HIS A 109 -9.90 -44.13 -0.52
N ARG A 110 -10.15 -44.03 -1.83
CA ARG A 110 -10.39 -45.20 -2.68
C ARG A 110 -9.15 -46.07 -2.82
N LEU A 111 -7.99 -45.46 -3.07
CA LEU A 111 -6.72 -46.18 -3.11
C LEU A 111 -6.44 -46.93 -1.81
N LYS A 112 -6.75 -46.33 -0.64
CA LYS A 112 -6.64 -47.01 0.65
C LYS A 112 -7.61 -48.20 0.80
N ALA A 113 -8.83 -48.07 0.28
CA ALA A 113 -9.82 -49.15 0.30
C ALA A 113 -9.42 -50.30 -0.62
N GLU A 114 -9.03 -50.01 -1.85
CA GLU A 114 -8.54 -51.01 -2.82
C GLU A 114 -7.30 -51.74 -2.27
N LEU A 115 -6.37 -51.01 -1.62
CA LEU A 115 -5.20 -51.62 -0.98
C LEU A 115 -5.60 -52.58 0.15
N ALA A 116 -6.60 -52.21 0.96
CA ALA A 116 -7.11 -53.04 2.05
C ALA A 116 -7.81 -54.30 1.51
N GLU A 117 -8.60 -54.18 0.44
CA GLU A 117 -9.26 -55.31 -0.22
C GLU A 117 -8.24 -56.32 -0.75
N ILE A 118 -7.22 -55.85 -1.48
CA ILE A 118 -6.11 -56.71 -1.96
C ILE A 118 -5.40 -57.39 -0.80
N GLN A 119 -5.15 -56.68 0.31
CA GLN A 119 -4.53 -57.27 1.51
C GLN A 119 -5.41 -58.37 2.12
N THR A 120 -6.72 -58.17 2.19
CA THR A 120 -7.66 -59.21 2.66
C THR A 120 -7.76 -60.41 1.71
N GLU A 121 -7.82 -60.19 0.40
CA GLU A 121 -7.85 -61.26 -0.61
C GLU A 121 -6.56 -62.09 -0.58
N GLN A 122 -5.40 -61.46 -0.44
CA GLN A 122 -4.12 -62.16 -0.27
C GLN A 122 -4.03 -62.91 1.06
N ALA A 123 -4.51 -62.32 2.16
CA ALA A 123 -4.56 -62.99 3.46
C ALA A 123 -5.53 -64.19 3.48
N ALA A 124 -6.52 -64.22 2.59
CA ALA A 124 -7.41 -65.37 2.37
C ALA A 124 -6.75 -66.43 1.48
N ALA A 125 -6.10 -66.01 0.38
CA ALA A 125 -5.39 -66.92 -0.54
C ALA A 125 -4.19 -67.62 0.13
N LEU A 126 -3.44 -66.92 0.98
CA LEU A 126 -2.34 -67.49 1.78
C LEU A 126 -2.82 -68.53 2.82
N ARG A 127 -4.11 -68.53 3.18
CA ARG A 127 -4.70 -69.55 4.06
C ARG A 127 -5.24 -70.76 3.30
N SER A 128 -5.52 -70.65 1.99
CA SER A 128 -6.09 -71.74 1.20
C SER A 128 -5.05 -72.60 0.46
N ASP A 129 -3.91 -72.03 0.05
CA ASP A 129 -2.89 -72.75 -0.74
C ASP A 129 -1.57 -72.93 0.04
N GLY A 130 -1.61 -73.80 1.03
CA GLY A 130 -0.39 -74.32 1.64
C GLY A 130 0.21 -75.41 0.75
N THR A 131 1.02 -75.06 -0.26
CA THR A 131 2.22 -75.77 -0.79
C THR A 131 2.44 -75.52 -2.29
N ASP A 132 3.41 -74.66 -2.66
CA ASP A 132 4.28 -74.85 -3.84
C ASP A 132 5.38 -73.77 -3.95
N ALA A 133 6.55 -74.15 -4.46
CA ALA A 133 7.77 -73.33 -4.55
C ALA A 133 7.71 -71.99 -5.34
N PRO A 134 6.77 -71.75 -6.29
CA PRO A 134 6.56 -70.42 -6.89
C PRO A 134 6.06 -69.38 -5.87
N SER A 135 5.52 -69.81 -4.73
CA SER A 135 5.07 -68.91 -3.65
C SER A 135 6.23 -68.24 -2.93
N ALA A 136 7.40 -68.89 -2.84
CA ALA A 136 8.57 -68.31 -2.18
C ALA A 136 9.17 -67.15 -2.99
N ALA A 137 9.37 -67.32 -4.30
CA ALA A 137 9.88 -66.26 -5.17
C ALA A 137 8.91 -65.07 -5.29
N ARG A 138 7.59 -65.35 -5.32
CA ARG A 138 6.56 -64.31 -5.26
C ARG A 138 6.53 -63.62 -3.90
N ALA A 139 6.71 -64.33 -2.80
CA ALA A 139 6.80 -63.75 -1.47
C ALA A 139 8.05 -62.85 -1.33
N THR A 140 9.19 -63.23 -1.91
CA THR A 140 10.41 -62.39 -1.89
C THR A 140 10.27 -61.14 -2.75
N ALA A 141 9.72 -61.26 -3.96
CA ALA A 141 9.43 -60.09 -4.82
C ALA A 141 8.39 -59.16 -4.17
N LEU A 142 7.37 -59.72 -3.53
CA LEU A 142 6.36 -58.97 -2.80
C LEU A 142 6.95 -58.29 -1.54
N GLU A 143 7.86 -58.95 -0.82
CA GLU A 143 8.58 -58.32 0.29
C GLU A 143 9.46 -57.16 -0.18
N GLU A 144 10.10 -57.27 -1.34
CA GLU A 144 10.85 -56.17 -1.96
C GLU A 144 9.92 -55.02 -2.40
N ASP A 145 8.77 -55.32 -3.01
CA ASP A 145 7.77 -54.32 -3.40
C ASP A 145 7.15 -53.63 -2.18
N VAL A 146 6.85 -54.37 -1.12
CA VAL A 146 6.36 -53.82 0.15
C VAL A 146 7.44 -52.98 0.84
N ARG A 147 8.71 -53.39 0.76
CA ARG A 147 9.84 -52.61 1.29
C ARG A 147 10.05 -51.33 0.49
N ALA A 148 9.89 -51.36 -0.83
CA ALA A 148 9.93 -50.20 -1.71
C ALA A 148 8.75 -49.24 -1.48
N LEU A 149 7.53 -49.77 -1.27
CA LEU A 149 6.34 -49.00 -0.90
C LEU A 149 6.50 -48.34 0.47
N ARG A 150 7.03 -49.04 1.47
CA ARG A 150 7.33 -48.46 2.80
C ARG A 150 8.40 -47.36 2.72
N LEU A 151 9.45 -47.56 1.92
CA LEU A 151 10.46 -46.52 1.70
C LEU A 151 9.85 -45.28 1.04
N ARG A 152 8.98 -45.45 0.04
CA ARG A 152 8.23 -44.34 -0.58
C ARG A 152 7.26 -43.67 0.39
N GLU A 153 6.54 -44.43 1.21
CA GLU A 153 5.64 -43.88 2.23
C GLU A 153 6.41 -43.06 3.27
N THR A 154 7.55 -43.58 3.74
CA THR A 154 8.42 -42.87 4.68
C THR A 154 8.94 -41.57 4.04
N SER A 155 9.44 -41.64 2.80
CA SER A 155 9.87 -40.48 2.03
C SER A 155 8.76 -39.46 1.84
N MET A 156 7.53 -39.90 1.52
CA MET A 156 6.37 -39.03 1.34
C MET A 156 5.94 -38.39 2.67
N THR A 157 6.01 -39.11 3.80
CA THR A 157 5.74 -38.52 5.12
C THR A 157 6.80 -37.52 5.55
N GLU A 158 8.07 -37.77 5.21
CA GLU A 158 9.17 -36.83 5.45
C GLU A 158 9.04 -35.57 4.60
N GLU A 159 8.67 -35.71 3.33
CA GLU A 159 8.37 -34.60 2.42
C GLU A 159 7.15 -33.80 2.87
N LEU A 160 6.06 -34.45 3.30
CA LEU A 160 4.90 -33.80 3.90
C LEU A 160 5.28 -33.04 5.18
N ALA A 161 6.08 -33.65 6.07
CA ALA A 161 6.55 -33.02 7.29
C ALA A 161 7.53 -31.85 7.04
N ALA A 162 8.35 -31.93 5.99
CA ALA A 162 9.22 -30.84 5.54
C ALA A 162 8.40 -29.69 4.96
N THR A 163 7.40 -29.99 4.13
CA THR A 163 6.48 -29.01 3.54
C THR A 163 5.63 -28.32 4.61
N HIS A 164 5.15 -29.07 5.62
CA HIS A 164 4.40 -28.51 6.73
C HIS A 164 5.27 -27.59 7.60
N ARG A 165 6.55 -27.93 7.81
CA ARG A 165 7.52 -27.07 8.49
C ARG A 165 7.80 -25.79 7.71
N SER A 166 7.95 -25.87 6.38
CA SER A 166 8.07 -24.70 5.51
C SER A 166 6.84 -23.79 5.60
N SER A 167 5.62 -24.34 5.50
CA SER A 167 4.38 -23.57 5.60
C SER A 167 4.19 -22.88 6.96
N VAL A 168 4.68 -23.49 8.05
CA VAL A 168 4.66 -22.88 9.38
C VAL A 168 5.70 -21.76 9.49
N GLN A 169 6.88 -21.92 8.88
CA GLN A 169 7.89 -20.87 8.81
C GLN A 169 7.41 -19.67 7.97
N ASP A 170 6.81 -19.92 6.81
CA ASP A 170 6.26 -18.87 5.94
C ASP A 170 5.15 -18.08 6.65
N ARG A 171 4.28 -18.77 7.42
CA ARG A 171 3.26 -18.10 8.26
C ARG A 171 3.85 -17.27 9.40
N ARG A 172 4.97 -17.70 10.00
CA ARG A 172 5.67 -16.89 11.01
C ARG A 172 6.31 -15.66 10.39
N ALA A 173 6.99 -15.82 9.25
CA ALA A 173 7.59 -14.70 8.53
C ALA A 173 6.53 -13.68 8.09
N LEU A 174 5.37 -14.16 7.62
CA LEU A 174 4.22 -13.30 7.32
C LEU A 174 3.68 -12.59 8.57
N GLY A 175 3.59 -13.29 9.71
CA GLY A 175 3.20 -12.68 10.99
C GLY A 175 4.16 -11.57 11.43
N GLU A 176 5.46 -11.82 11.38
CA GLU A 176 6.50 -10.84 11.70
C GLU A 176 6.46 -9.63 10.75
N ALA A 177 6.24 -9.86 9.45
CA ALA A 177 6.09 -8.79 8.47
C ALA A 177 4.84 -7.92 8.73
N LEU A 178 3.72 -8.54 9.13
CA LEU A 178 2.49 -7.83 9.48
C LEU A 178 2.63 -7.04 10.78
N GLU A 179 3.32 -7.58 11.79
CA GLU A 179 3.63 -6.88 13.03
C GLU A 179 4.54 -5.67 12.77
N GLU A 180 5.56 -5.82 11.93
CA GLU A 180 6.45 -4.73 11.53
C GLU A 180 5.71 -3.66 10.71
N ALA A 181 4.83 -4.07 9.80
CA ALA A 181 3.98 -3.14 9.05
C ALA A 181 3.02 -2.34 9.96
N ALA A 182 2.44 -2.99 10.97
CA ALA A 182 1.59 -2.33 11.97
C ALA A 182 2.41 -1.35 12.84
N ARG A 183 3.63 -1.72 13.22
CA ARG A 183 4.58 -0.86 13.95
C ARG A 183 4.89 0.40 13.14
N LEU A 184 5.32 0.25 11.89
CA LEU A 184 5.65 1.34 10.98
C LEU A 184 4.45 2.26 10.74
N ARG A 185 3.24 1.71 10.59
CA ARG A 185 2.00 2.50 10.49
C ARG A 185 1.79 3.39 11.70
N GLY A 186 1.98 2.86 12.91
CA GLY A 186 1.88 3.63 14.15
C GLY A 186 2.92 4.76 14.26
N GLU A 187 4.13 4.56 13.75
CA GLU A 187 5.15 5.61 13.67
C GLU A 187 4.78 6.71 12.66
N LEU A 188 4.19 6.31 11.54
CA LEU A 188 3.73 7.22 10.49
C LEU A 188 2.58 8.10 10.97
N ASP A 189 1.63 7.53 11.72
CA ASP A 189 0.52 8.29 12.34
C ASP A 189 1.02 9.31 13.37
N ARG A 190 2.04 8.96 14.18
CA ARG A 190 2.69 9.93 15.09
C ARG A 190 3.38 11.06 14.33
N THR A 191 4.13 10.72 13.28
CA THR A 191 4.81 11.72 12.44
C THR A 191 3.79 12.65 11.78
N ARG A 192 2.67 12.09 11.30
CA ARG A 192 1.57 12.87 10.73
C ARG A 192 0.95 13.82 11.75
N ALA A 193 0.75 13.39 12.99
CA ALA A 193 0.26 14.25 14.06
C ALA A 193 1.24 15.41 14.36
N GLN A 194 2.56 15.15 14.36
CA GLN A 194 3.59 16.18 14.53
C GLN A 194 3.57 17.21 13.37
N VAL A 195 3.41 16.75 12.14
CA VAL A 195 3.29 17.64 10.96
C VAL A 195 2.05 18.52 11.07
N VAL A 196 0.89 17.96 11.42
CA VAL A 196 -0.35 18.74 11.61
C VAL A 196 -0.18 19.79 12.71
N ALA A 197 0.49 19.44 13.82
CA ALA A 197 0.78 20.40 14.88
C ALA A 197 1.72 21.53 14.40
N ALA A 198 2.77 21.20 13.66
CA ALA A 198 3.69 22.17 13.08
C ALA A 198 3.00 23.09 12.04
N GLU A 199 2.14 22.54 11.19
CA GLU A 199 1.30 23.31 10.26
C GLU A 199 0.40 24.30 11.00
N GLY A 200 -0.19 23.89 12.11
CA GLY A 200 -0.96 24.76 13.00
C GLY A 200 -0.13 25.92 13.56
N THR A 201 1.08 25.65 14.05
CA THR A 201 2.00 26.69 14.53
C THR A 201 2.40 27.67 13.41
N ILE A 202 2.66 27.17 12.19
CA ILE A 202 2.99 28.01 11.04
C ILE A 202 1.80 28.92 10.67
N ALA A 203 0.57 28.41 10.70
CA ALA A 203 -0.62 29.22 10.44
C ALA A 203 -0.78 30.36 11.47
N GLU A 204 -0.53 30.08 12.75
CA GLU A 204 -0.55 31.10 13.80
C GLU A 204 0.52 32.17 13.57
N GLN A 205 1.76 31.77 13.24
CA GLN A 205 2.85 32.68 12.95
C GLN A 205 2.56 33.56 11.72
N ARG A 206 2.00 32.99 10.65
CA ARG A 206 1.57 33.75 9.46
C ARG A 206 0.54 34.81 9.81
N THR A 207 -0.40 34.49 10.69
CA THR A 207 -1.42 35.43 11.17
C THR A 207 -0.80 36.57 11.99
N LYS A 208 0.20 36.29 12.83
CA LYS A 208 0.96 37.32 13.57
C LYS A 208 1.75 38.23 12.62
N ILE A 209 2.43 37.65 11.63
CA ILE A 209 3.16 38.41 10.60
C ILE A 209 2.21 39.32 9.81
N GLY A 210 1.01 38.84 9.48
CA GLY A 210 -0.03 39.65 8.83
C GLY A 210 -0.36 40.89 9.64
N ARG A 211 -0.68 40.71 10.93
CA ARG A 211 -0.95 41.82 11.86
C ARG A 211 0.20 42.81 11.97
N TYR A 212 1.44 42.34 12.16
CA TYR A 212 2.60 43.22 12.24
C TYR A 212 2.87 44.00 10.96
N LYS A 213 2.60 43.43 9.79
CA LYS A 213 2.70 44.16 8.52
C LYS A 213 1.65 45.26 8.41
N GLU A 214 0.42 45.00 8.86
CA GLU A 214 -0.65 46.02 8.87
C GLU A 214 -0.34 47.15 9.84
N GLU A 215 0.09 46.83 11.06
CA GLU A 215 0.53 47.80 12.07
C GLU A 215 1.70 48.65 11.55
N ALA A 216 2.72 48.03 10.95
CA ALA A 216 3.86 48.74 10.37
C ALA A 216 3.44 49.69 9.24
N ARG A 217 2.51 49.27 8.37
CA ARG A 217 1.97 50.13 7.30
C ARG A 217 1.13 51.28 7.84
N ALA A 218 0.33 51.04 8.88
CA ALA A 218 -0.46 52.07 9.53
C ALA A 218 0.46 53.15 10.13
N LYS A 219 1.45 52.73 10.92
CA LYS A 219 2.43 53.63 11.53
C LYS A 219 3.24 54.40 10.49
N HIS A 220 3.72 53.73 9.43
CA HIS A 220 4.45 54.41 8.37
C HIS A 220 3.62 55.50 7.67
N ARG A 221 2.34 55.23 7.39
CA ARG A 221 1.43 56.26 6.82
C ARG A 221 1.29 57.46 7.75
N GLU A 222 1.08 57.23 9.04
CA GLU A 222 0.99 58.28 10.05
C GLU A 222 2.28 59.11 10.14
N ASP A 223 3.45 58.44 10.09
CA ASP A 223 4.75 59.10 10.14
C ASP A 223 5.03 59.95 8.88
N VAL A 224 4.62 59.45 7.70
CA VAL A 224 4.69 60.20 6.44
C VAL A 224 3.78 61.43 6.49
N ASP A 225 2.55 61.30 6.98
CA ASP A 225 1.62 62.42 7.13
C ASP A 225 2.17 63.48 8.10
N ARG A 226 2.75 63.04 9.23
CA ARG A 226 3.43 63.94 10.18
C ARG A 226 4.61 64.66 9.55
N CYS A 227 5.46 63.97 8.79
CA CYS A 227 6.58 64.58 8.08
C CYS A 227 6.11 65.61 7.05
N ASN A 228 5.08 65.29 6.26
CA ASN A 228 4.51 66.20 5.28
C ASN A 228 3.94 67.46 5.94
N LYS A 229 3.24 67.32 7.07
CA LYS A 229 2.73 68.45 7.84
C LYS A 229 3.86 69.32 8.38
N ALA A 230 4.91 68.72 8.94
CA ALA A 230 6.09 69.44 9.43
C ALA A 230 6.81 70.20 8.30
N MET A 231 6.97 69.59 7.13
CA MET A 231 7.56 70.25 5.95
C MET A 231 6.71 71.44 5.48
N LYS A 232 5.38 71.34 5.51
CA LYS A 232 4.48 72.44 5.16
C LYS A 232 4.63 73.62 6.13
N VAL A 233 4.68 73.34 7.43
CA VAL A 233 4.90 74.36 8.47
C VAL A 233 6.28 75.01 8.32
N ALA A 234 7.33 74.23 8.04
CA ALA A 234 8.67 74.78 7.81
C ALA A 234 8.74 75.69 6.57
N ARG A 235 8.00 75.37 5.49
CA ARG A 235 7.86 76.28 4.33
C ARG A 235 7.17 77.58 4.72
N GLN A 236 6.06 77.51 5.45
CA GLN A 236 5.34 78.70 5.90
C GLN A 236 6.25 79.63 6.70
N TYR A 237 6.99 79.08 7.67
CA TYR A 237 7.94 79.90 8.44
C TYR A 237 9.02 80.54 7.57
N ARG A 238 9.55 79.82 6.56
CA ARG A 238 10.51 80.41 5.62
C ARG A 238 9.89 81.61 4.88
N GLU A 239 8.67 81.46 4.36
CA GLU A 239 7.96 82.55 3.67
C GLU A 239 7.70 83.75 4.60
N ASP A 240 7.30 83.49 5.85
CA ASP A 240 7.09 84.52 6.86
C ASP A 240 8.40 85.27 7.19
N TYR A 241 9.52 84.55 7.34
CA TYR A 241 10.84 85.15 7.55
C TYR A 241 11.30 85.98 6.36
N GLU A 242 11.06 85.53 5.12
CA GLU A 242 11.37 86.32 3.92
C GLU A 242 10.55 87.60 3.86
N LYS A 243 9.27 87.55 4.27
CA LYS A 243 8.41 88.74 4.36
C LYS A 243 8.92 89.72 5.41
N LEU A 244 9.23 89.25 6.62
CA LEU A 244 9.86 90.05 7.68
C LEU A 244 11.18 90.67 7.20
N GLY A 245 12.00 89.92 6.47
CA GLY A 245 13.23 90.44 5.87
C GLY A 245 12.99 91.61 4.91
N ARG A 246 11.96 91.51 4.04
CA ARG A 246 11.56 92.61 3.15
C ARG A 246 11.04 93.82 3.92
N GLU A 247 10.23 93.61 4.96
CA GLU A 247 9.72 94.68 5.83
C GLU A 247 10.86 95.42 6.55
N ILE A 248 11.84 94.69 7.08
CA ILE A 248 13.04 95.28 7.72
C ILE A 248 13.82 96.15 6.72
N VAL A 249 14.01 95.67 5.48
CA VAL A 249 14.70 96.45 4.44
C VAL A 249 13.93 97.72 4.10
N ALA A 250 12.60 97.65 3.95
CA ALA A 250 11.75 98.80 3.69
C ALA A 250 11.82 99.84 4.83
N LEU A 251 11.63 99.39 6.08
CA LEU A 251 11.71 100.26 7.27
C LEU A 251 13.09 100.91 7.41
N LYS A 252 14.18 100.17 7.12
CA LYS A 252 15.54 100.72 7.13
C LYS A 252 15.73 101.80 6.06
N HIS A 253 15.12 101.64 4.89
CA HIS A 253 15.15 102.66 3.83
C HIS A 253 14.39 103.92 4.26
N GLU A 254 13.17 103.79 4.78
CA GLU A 254 12.37 104.92 5.30
C GLU A 254 13.12 105.69 6.39
N LEU A 255 13.73 104.97 7.34
CA LEU A 255 14.56 105.57 8.39
C LEU A 255 15.74 106.39 7.83
N ASN A 256 16.39 105.89 6.78
CA ASN A 256 17.48 106.61 6.13
C ASN A 256 17.01 107.85 5.35
N VAL A 257 15.79 107.84 4.81
CA VAL A 257 15.20 109.01 4.13
C VAL A 257 14.79 110.09 5.13
N LEU A 258 14.31 109.69 6.31
CA LEU A 258 13.94 110.60 7.40
C LEU A 258 15.14 111.21 8.15
N ARG A 259 16.33 110.64 7.98
CA ARG A 259 17.58 111.08 8.60
C ARG A 259 18.28 112.11 7.73
#